data_AF-A0A519N8X7-F1
#
_entry.id   AF-A0A519N8X7-F1
#
_cell.length_a   1.000
_cell.length_b   1.000
_cell.length_c   1.000
_cell.angle_alpha   90.00
_cell.angle_beta   90.00
_cell.angle_gamma   90.00
#
_symmetry.space_group_name_H-M   'P 1'
#
loop_
_entity.id
_entity.type
_entity.pdbx_description
1 polymer ?
#
loop_
_entity_poly.entity_id
_entity_poly.type
_entity_poly.pdbx_seq_one_letter_code
_entity_poly.pdbx_strand_id
1 'polypeptide(L)'
;MGIELQIFSIYRFSDASHAVLRTLRPEFNNASQVEENASHDRESAQRTQLLKVSGKVENDSDAELLGELQGCPIGEMLYSESGKSKITVFYMETEFGKPWVVMGSAASEAEFLSELEQDEDLSALHPIGKPIKIEALFLTENDI
;
A
#
# COMPACT_ATOMS: atom_id res chain seq x y z
N MET A 1 -5.84 -3.21 23.24
CA MET A 1 -6.75 -3.29 22.09
C MET A 1 -5.95 -2.84 20.89
N GLY A 2 -5.98 -3.58 19.80
CA GLY A 2 -5.35 -3.18 18.54
C GLY A 2 -6.10 -2.00 17.96
N ILE A 3 -5.49 -1.33 16.98
CA ILE A 3 -6.13 -0.30 16.18
C ILE A 3 -6.43 -0.87 14.80
N GLU A 4 -7.45 -0.32 14.16
CA GLU A 4 -7.64 -0.50 12.74
C GLU A 4 -6.43 0.03 11.97
N LEU A 5 -6.00 -0.69 10.94
CA LEU A 5 -4.78 -0.38 10.20
C LEU A 5 -5.05 -0.36 8.70
N GLN A 6 -4.73 0.77 8.07
CA GLN A 6 -4.70 0.88 6.61
C GLN A 6 -3.37 0.36 6.10
N ILE A 7 -3.45 -0.49 5.07
CA ILE A 7 -2.30 -1.11 4.44
C ILE A 7 -2.32 -0.73 2.96
N PHE A 8 -1.22 -0.16 2.50
CA PHE A 8 -1.00 0.25 1.11
C PHE A 8 0.03 -0.68 0.49
N SER A 9 -0.39 -1.48 -0.49
CA SER A 9 0.47 -2.46 -1.16
C SER A 9 0.68 -2.11 -2.63
N ILE A 10 1.93 -2.02 -3.07
CA ILE A 10 2.32 -1.83 -4.46
C ILE A 10 2.57 -3.19 -5.09
N TYR A 11 1.84 -3.49 -6.16
CA TYR A 11 2.02 -4.68 -6.97
C TYR A 11 2.50 -4.34 -8.38
N ARG A 12 3.32 -5.22 -8.94
CA ARG A 12 3.69 -5.25 -10.36
C ARG A 12 3.12 -6.50 -11.00
N PHE A 13 2.41 -6.33 -12.11
CA PHE A 13 1.87 -7.44 -12.89
C PHE A 13 2.86 -7.94 -13.94
N SER A 14 2.58 -9.12 -14.50
CA SER A 14 3.38 -9.74 -15.58
C SER A 14 3.52 -8.88 -16.84
N ASP A 15 2.55 -8.00 -17.12
CA ASP A 15 2.59 -7.04 -18.22
C ASP A 15 3.34 -5.73 -17.88
N ALA A 16 4.05 -5.70 -16.75
CA ALA A 16 4.75 -4.56 -16.17
C ALA A 16 3.87 -3.38 -15.75
N SER A 17 2.54 -3.52 -15.79
CA SER A 17 1.65 -2.54 -15.16
C SER A 17 1.68 -2.66 -13.64
N HIS A 18 1.29 -1.59 -12.94
CA HIS A 18 1.31 -1.54 -11.49
C HIS A 18 -0.10 -1.32 -10.92
N ALA A 19 -0.32 -1.82 -9.71
CA ALA A 19 -1.47 -1.48 -8.89
C ALA A 19 -1.03 -1.03 -7.50
N VAL A 20 -1.79 -0.11 -6.92
CA VAL A 20 -1.73 0.18 -5.50
C VAL A 20 -3.05 -0.23 -4.88
N LEU A 21 -2.99 -1.13 -3.91
CA LEU A 21 -4.14 -1.62 -3.19
C LEU A 21 -4.18 -0.94 -1.83
N ARG A 22 -5.35 -0.41 -1.45
CA ARG A 22 -5.64 -0.03 -0.07
C ARG A 22 -6.54 -1.08 0.57
N THR A 23 -5.99 -1.78 1.56
CA THR A 23 -6.71 -2.75 2.38
C THR A 23 -6.80 -2.29 3.83
N LEU A 24 -7.71 -2.92 4.57
CA LEU A 24 -7.99 -2.60 5.96
C LEU A 24 -7.84 -3.87 6.80
N ARG A 25 -6.99 -3.79 7.83
CA ARG A 25 -6.97 -4.78 8.90
C ARG A 25 -7.80 -4.25 10.08
N PRO A 26 -8.91 -4.91 10.44
CA PRO A 26 -9.75 -4.48 11.56
C PRO A 26 -8.99 -4.47 12.88
N GLU A 27 -9.50 -3.70 13.83
CA GLU A 27 -9.09 -3.80 15.23
C GLU A 27 -9.37 -5.20 15.80
N PHE A 28 -8.54 -5.61 16.76
CA PHE A 28 -8.70 -6.88 17.47
C PHE A 28 -8.26 -6.73 18.92
N ASN A 29 -8.69 -7.62 19.80
CA ASN A 29 -8.17 -7.67 21.15
C ASN A 29 -6.76 -8.28 21.19
N ASN A 30 -5.76 -7.51 21.63
CA ASN A 30 -4.37 -7.99 21.79
C ASN A 30 -4.22 -9.20 22.74
N ALA A 31 -5.23 -9.51 23.57
CA ALA A 31 -5.25 -10.70 24.41
C ALA A 31 -5.84 -11.94 23.72
N SER A 32 -6.35 -11.81 22.49
CA SER A 32 -7.06 -12.85 21.76
C SER A 32 -6.39 -13.16 20.43
N GLN A 33 -5.61 -14.25 20.39
CA GLN A 33 -4.99 -14.73 19.16
C GLN A 33 -6.02 -15.06 18.07
N VAL A 34 -7.22 -15.48 18.46
CA VAL A 34 -8.30 -15.82 17.53
C VAL A 34 -8.78 -14.58 16.78
N GLU A 35 -8.95 -13.46 17.49
CA GLU A 35 -9.35 -12.20 16.87
C GLU A 35 -8.22 -11.62 16.01
N GLU A 36 -6.97 -11.72 16.46
CA GLU A 36 -5.82 -11.32 15.67
C GLU A 36 -5.77 -12.09 14.35
N ASN A 37 -5.84 -13.43 14.39
CA ASN A 37 -5.82 -14.26 13.19
C ASN A 37 -6.99 -13.92 12.25
N ALA A 38 -8.20 -13.74 12.78
CA ALA A 38 -9.37 -13.38 11.98
C ALA A 38 -9.21 -12.00 11.31
N SER A 39 -8.56 -11.04 11.97
CA SER A 39 -8.26 -9.73 11.38
C SER A 39 -7.30 -9.83 10.20
N HIS A 40 -6.25 -10.66 10.33
CA HIS A 40 -5.28 -10.95 9.26
C HIS A 40 -5.92 -11.69 8.09
N ASP A 41 -6.72 -12.71 8.35
CA ASP A 41 -7.41 -13.48 7.31
C ASP A 41 -8.36 -12.58 6.51
N ARG A 42 -9.04 -11.64 7.18
CA ARG A 42 -9.94 -10.70 6.51
C ARG A 42 -9.19 -9.75 5.58
N GLU A 43 -8.08 -9.17 6.05
CA GLU A 43 -7.23 -8.30 5.22
C GLU A 43 -6.67 -9.07 4.02
N SER A 44 -6.17 -10.28 4.24
CA SER A 44 -5.64 -11.13 3.18
C SER A 44 -6.72 -11.48 2.14
N ALA A 45 -7.94 -11.79 2.57
CA ALA A 45 -9.05 -12.08 1.67
C ALA A 45 -9.41 -10.85 0.82
N GLN A 46 -9.45 -9.67 1.43
CA GLN A 46 -9.71 -8.40 0.72
C GLN A 46 -8.62 -8.12 -0.31
N ARG A 47 -7.35 -8.30 0.05
CA ARG A 47 -6.20 -8.15 -0.85
C ARG A 47 -6.33 -9.06 -2.07
N THR A 48 -6.64 -10.34 -1.87
CA THR A 48 -6.87 -11.29 -2.97
C THR A 48 -8.04 -10.88 -3.87
N GLN A 49 -9.13 -10.35 -3.29
CA GLN A 49 -10.28 -9.86 -4.08
C GLN A 49 -9.90 -8.65 -4.93
N LEU A 50 -9.18 -7.67 -4.38
CA LEU A 50 -8.72 -6.50 -5.15
C LEU A 50 -7.77 -6.89 -6.29
N LEU A 51 -6.86 -7.83 -6.06
CA LEU A 51 -6.00 -8.38 -7.11
C LEU A 51 -6.82 -8.99 -8.24
N LYS A 52 -7.93 -9.69 -7.95
CA LYS A 52 -8.84 -10.20 -8.99
C LYS A 52 -9.58 -9.09 -9.72
N VAL A 53 -10.05 -8.06 -9.00
CA VAL A 53 -10.75 -6.90 -9.58
C VAL A 53 -9.86 -6.12 -10.55
N SER A 54 -8.53 -6.14 -10.35
CA SER A 54 -7.59 -5.55 -11.31
C SER A 54 -7.74 -6.13 -12.72
N GLY A 55 -8.28 -7.35 -12.86
CA GLY A 55 -8.42 -8.07 -14.12
C GLY A 55 -7.09 -8.55 -14.70
N LYS A 56 -6.01 -8.49 -13.90
CA LYS A 56 -4.63 -8.82 -14.30
C LYS A 56 -4.07 -10.07 -13.65
N VAL A 57 -4.81 -10.66 -12.71
CA VAL A 57 -4.36 -11.82 -11.93
C VAL A 57 -5.30 -12.99 -12.22
N GLU A 58 -4.80 -13.99 -12.93
CA GLU A 58 -5.47 -15.29 -13.10
C GLU A 58 -4.87 -16.34 -12.14
N ASN A 59 -3.58 -16.22 -11.85
CA ASN A 59 -2.80 -17.05 -10.93
C ASN A 59 -2.03 -16.18 -9.94
N ASP A 60 -1.73 -16.71 -8.74
CA ASP A 60 -1.01 -15.97 -7.69
C ASP A 60 0.39 -15.50 -8.10
N SER A 61 1.00 -16.12 -9.11
CA SER A 61 2.30 -15.73 -9.67
C SER A 61 2.23 -14.52 -10.61
N ASP A 62 1.04 -14.05 -10.97
CA ASP A 62 0.87 -12.99 -11.96
C ASP A 62 1.08 -11.59 -11.38
N ALA A 63 1.22 -11.47 -10.05
CA ALA A 63 1.46 -10.24 -9.33
C ALA A 63 2.62 -10.39 -8.34
N GLU A 64 3.61 -9.50 -8.45
CA GLU A 64 4.73 -9.39 -7.53
C GLU A 64 4.51 -8.21 -6.57
N LEU A 65 4.59 -8.45 -5.27
CA LEU A 65 4.59 -7.38 -4.27
C LEU A 65 5.93 -6.62 -4.33
N LEU A 66 5.88 -5.35 -4.72
CA LEU A 66 7.04 -4.47 -4.75
C LEU A 66 7.30 -3.83 -3.39
N GLY A 67 6.25 -3.45 -2.67
CA GLY A 67 6.37 -2.81 -1.37
C GLY A 67 5.04 -2.63 -0.66
N GLU A 68 5.11 -2.46 0.65
CA GLU A 68 3.98 -2.24 1.55
C GLU A 68 4.30 -1.10 2.53
N LEU A 69 3.32 -0.23 2.77
CA LEU A 69 3.31 0.74 3.85
C LEU A 69 2.07 0.50 4.71
N GLN A 70 2.27 0.45 6.02
CA GLN A 70 1.19 0.37 7.00
C GLN A 70 1.09 1.70 7.73
N GLY A 71 -0.07 2.36 7.67
CA GLY A 71 -0.28 3.68 8.25
C GLY A 71 -0.61 4.74 7.20
N CYS A 72 0.02 5.91 7.33
CA CYS A 72 -0.34 7.11 6.57
C CYS A 72 0.63 7.37 5.42
N PRO A 73 0.26 7.13 4.15
CA PRO A 73 1.07 7.53 3.01
C PRO A 73 1.04 9.05 2.80
N ILE A 74 2.01 9.55 2.05
CA ILE A 74 2.06 10.96 1.64
C ILE A 74 0.96 11.24 0.60
N GLY A 75 0.27 12.36 0.76
CA GLY A 75 -0.69 12.91 -0.20
C GLY A 75 -2.12 12.32 -0.15
N GLU A 76 -3.07 13.12 -0.64
CA GLU A 76 -4.50 12.88 -0.45
C GLU A 76 -5.10 11.82 -1.38
N MET A 77 -4.49 11.53 -2.54
CA MET A 77 -5.10 10.63 -3.54
C MET A 77 -5.25 9.21 -3.02
N LEU A 78 -4.35 8.77 -2.15
CA LEU A 78 -4.39 7.45 -1.52
C LEU A 78 -5.48 7.33 -0.46
N TYR A 79 -6.07 8.46 -0.04
CA TYR A 79 -7.22 8.50 0.86
C TYR A 79 -8.56 8.56 0.12
N SER A 80 -8.55 8.70 -1.22
CA SER A 80 -9.78 8.71 -2.02
C SER A 80 -10.65 7.46 -1.76
N GLU A 81 -11.95 7.68 -1.54
CA GLU A 81 -12.94 6.60 -1.50
C GLU A 81 -13.23 6.03 -2.90
N SER A 82 -12.97 6.83 -3.94
CA SER A 82 -13.11 6.43 -5.34
C SER A 82 -11.79 5.80 -5.80
N GLY A 83 -11.78 4.48 -5.93
CA GLY A 83 -10.70 3.75 -6.60
C GLY A 83 -10.89 3.70 -8.13
N LYS A 84 -10.32 2.68 -8.77
CA LYS A 84 -10.26 2.49 -10.24
C LYS A 84 -9.68 3.68 -11.02
N SER A 85 -8.89 4.50 -10.36
CA SER A 85 -8.21 5.63 -10.97
C SER A 85 -6.74 5.29 -11.23
N LYS A 86 -6.20 5.82 -12.33
CA LYS A 86 -4.75 5.81 -12.53
C LYS A 86 -4.16 6.96 -11.73
N ILE A 87 -3.24 6.64 -10.84
CA ILE A 87 -2.53 7.61 -10.01
C ILE A 87 -1.02 7.51 -10.24
N THR A 88 -0.35 8.63 -10.04
CA THR A 88 1.11 8.67 -9.92
C THR A 88 1.49 8.43 -8.46
N VAL A 89 2.37 7.47 -8.23
CA VAL A 89 2.88 7.15 -6.89
C VAL A 89 4.40 7.19 -6.92
N PHE A 90 4.98 7.78 -5.88
CA PHE A 90 6.38 7.68 -5.55
C PHE A 90 6.55 6.72 -4.39
N TYR A 91 7.58 5.87 -4.44
CA TYR A 91 7.94 5.04 -3.29
C TYR A 91 9.46 4.93 -3.15
N MET A 92 9.90 4.64 -1.92
CA MET A 92 11.32 4.38 -1.60
C MET A 92 11.41 3.17 -0.69
N GLU A 93 12.43 2.34 -0.93
CA GLU A 93 12.78 1.26 -0.01
C GLU A 93 13.20 1.83 1.34
N THR A 94 13.05 1.03 2.39
CA THR A 94 13.51 1.36 3.75
C THR A 94 14.70 0.50 4.14
N GLU A 95 15.47 0.93 5.16
CA GLU A 95 16.54 0.10 5.73
C GLU A 95 16.03 -1.22 6.33
N PHE A 96 14.72 -1.32 6.63
CA PHE A 96 14.08 -2.55 7.13
C PHE A 96 13.95 -3.64 6.05
N GLY A 97 14.21 -3.32 4.79
CA GLY A 97 14.17 -4.25 3.66
C GLY A 97 12.75 -4.64 3.26
N LYS A 98 12.64 -5.53 2.26
CA LYS A 98 11.34 -5.93 1.71
C LYS A 98 10.45 -6.61 2.77
N PRO A 99 9.13 -6.31 2.77
CA PRO A 99 8.41 -5.49 1.78
C PRO A 99 8.32 -4.00 2.15
N TRP A 100 9.01 -3.51 3.17
CA TRP A 100 8.73 -2.20 3.75
C TRP A 100 9.22 -1.04 2.88
N VAL A 101 8.29 -0.16 2.51
CA VAL A 101 8.57 1.05 1.72
C VAL A 101 7.84 2.25 2.34
N VAL A 102 8.35 3.45 2.09
CA VAL A 102 7.54 4.67 2.19
C VAL A 102 6.95 4.96 0.82
N MET A 103 5.72 5.48 0.77
CA MET A 103 5.07 5.81 -0.49
C MET A 103 4.10 6.96 -0.36
N GLY A 104 3.76 7.56 -1.51
CA GLY A 104 2.77 8.61 -1.56
C GLY A 104 2.43 9.10 -2.96
N SER A 105 1.35 9.86 -3.06
CA SER A 105 0.98 10.61 -4.25
C SER A 105 1.46 12.06 -4.11
N ALA A 106 2.31 12.52 -5.03
CA ALA A 106 2.76 13.91 -5.09
C ALA A 106 2.79 14.37 -6.56
N ALA A 107 2.77 15.68 -6.81
CA ALA A 107 2.88 16.22 -8.17
C ALA A 107 4.31 16.11 -8.71
N SER A 108 5.32 16.07 -7.82
CA SER A 108 6.73 15.94 -8.19
C SER A 108 7.55 15.14 -7.17
N GLU A 109 8.72 14.66 -7.60
CA GLU A 109 9.69 14.00 -6.72
C GLU A 109 10.16 14.92 -5.60
N ALA A 110 10.35 16.22 -5.89
CA ALA A 110 10.79 17.20 -4.90
C ALA A 110 9.74 17.44 -3.82
N GLU A 111 8.46 17.46 -4.20
CA GLU A 111 7.34 17.57 -3.24
C GLU A 111 7.25 16.32 -2.37
N PHE A 112 7.32 15.12 -2.98
CA PHE A 112 7.34 13.86 -2.22
C PHE A 112 8.47 13.82 -1.20
N LEU A 113 9.69 14.18 -1.60
CA LEU A 113 10.84 14.23 -0.68
C LEU A 113 10.67 15.30 0.39
N SER A 114 10.14 16.47 0.04
CA SER A 114 9.91 17.54 1.00
C SER A 114 8.87 17.15 2.06
N GLU A 115 7.80 16.44 1.68
CA GLU A 115 6.80 15.94 2.63
C GLU A 115 7.37 14.81 3.49
N LEU A 116 8.14 13.89 2.88
CA LEU A 116 8.82 12.80 3.58
C LEU A 116 9.82 13.30 4.64
N GLU A 117 10.53 14.39 4.37
CA GLU A 117 11.45 15.02 5.32
C GLU A 117 10.72 15.73 6.47
N GLN A 118 9.48 16.17 6.25
CA GLN A 118 8.65 16.87 7.24
C GLN A 118 7.81 15.91 8.10
N ASP A 119 7.55 14.71 7.61
CA ASP A 119 6.83 13.66 8.32
C ASP A 119 7.81 12.83 9.16
N GLU A 120 7.80 13.06 10.49
CA GLU A 120 8.70 12.37 11.42
C GLU A 120 8.49 10.85 11.44
N ASP A 121 7.24 10.38 11.27
CA ASP A 121 6.90 8.96 11.32
C ASP A 121 7.45 8.24 10.09
N LEU A 122 7.29 8.83 8.90
CA LEU A 122 7.80 8.26 7.65
C LEU A 122 9.33 8.39 7.54
N SER A 123 9.91 9.49 8.04
CA SER A 123 11.36 9.67 8.10
C SER A 123 12.03 8.66 9.05
N ALA A 124 11.36 8.33 10.15
CA ALA A 124 11.81 7.28 11.08
C ALA A 124 11.81 5.88 10.46
N LEU A 125 11.15 5.67 9.32
CA LEU A 125 11.25 4.43 8.55
C LEU A 125 12.58 4.29 7.80
N HIS A 126 13.49 5.28 7.90
CA HIS A 126 14.80 5.28 7.26
C HIS A 126 14.72 4.93 5.76
N PRO A 127 14.03 5.78 4.96
CA PRO A 127 13.96 5.59 3.52
C PRO A 127 15.35 5.74 2.87
N ILE A 128 15.67 4.83 1.95
CA ILE A 128 16.97 4.75 1.28
C ILE A 128 16.84 4.83 -0.24
N GLY A 129 17.92 5.28 -0.88
CA GLY A 129 18.00 5.36 -2.33
C GLY A 129 17.31 6.60 -2.89
N LYS A 130 16.69 6.47 -4.07
CA LYS A 130 15.96 7.54 -4.75
C LYS A 130 14.50 7.15 -4.91
N PRO A 131 13.55 8.10 -4.87
CA PRO A 131 12.16 7.85 -5.17
C PRO A 131 11.99 7.18 -6.53
N ILE A 132 11.20 6.11 -6.56
CA ILE A 132 10.79 5.45 -7.79
C ILE A 132 9.38 5.93 -8.11
N LYS A 133 9.23 6.57 -9.27
CA LYS A 133 7.93 7.01 -9.79
C LYS A 133 7.28 5.89 -10.61
N ILE A 134 6.02 5.58 -10.30
CA ILE A 134 5.19 4.66 -11.07
C ILE A 134 3.83 5.28 -11.38
N GLU A 135 3.23 4.84 -12.48
CA GLU A 135 1.80 4.98 -12.70
C GLU A 135 1.13 3.66 -12.30
N ALA A 136 0.15 3.73 -11.41
CA ALA A 136 -0.52 2.57 -10.87
C ALA A 136 -2.03 2.72 -10.92
N LEU A 137 -2.73 1.60 -11.10
CA LEU A 137 -4.17 1.51 -10.87
C LEU A 137 -4.40 1.47 -9.35
N PHE A 138 -5.10 2.48 -8.81
CA PHE A 138 -5.49 2.49 -7.42
C PHE A 138 -6.78 1.71 -7.21
N LEU A 139 -6.77 0.77 -6.26
CA LEU A 139 -7.91 -0.06 -5.92
C LEU A 139 -8.13 -0.02 -4.41
N THR A 140 -9.40 0.07 -4.03
CA THR A 140 -9.86 0.14 -2.64
C THR A 140 -10.97 -0.87 -2.41
N GLU A 141 -11.36 -1.09 -1.16
CA GLU A 141 -12.47 -1.99 -0.82
C GLU A 141 -13.79 -1.70 -1.54
N ASN A 142 -14.04 -0.44 -1.94
CA ASN A 142 -15.23 -0.02 -2.68
C ASN A 142 -15.26 -0.53 -4.14
N ASP A 143 -14.17 -1.13 -4.61
CA ASP A 143 -14.03 -1.62 -5.99
C ASP A 143 -14.44 -3.09 -6.18
N ILE A 144 -14.68 -3.79 -5.06
CA ILE A 144 -15.05 -5.22 -4.97
C ILE A 144 -16.56 -5.42 -5.15
#